data_AF-A0A2E3YII5-F1
#
_entry.id   AF-A0A2E3YII5-F1
#
_cell.length_a   1.000
_cell.length_b   1.000
_cell.length_c   1.000
_cell.angle_alpha   90.00
_cell.angle_beta   90.00
_cell.angle_gamma   90.00
#
_symmetry.space_group_name_H-M   'P 1'
#
loop_
_entity.id
_entity.type
_entity.pdbx_description
1 polymer ?
#
loop_
_entity_poly.entity_id
_entity_poly.type
_entity_poly.pdbx_seq_one_letter_code
_entity_poly.pdbx_strand_id
1 'polypeptide(L)'
;NNPSYGPFNATFWNSVVLYNPFTVRVHPDGQPHLISDPITFYLASSEGGSLAPAQILIVTKSIATEIATLAAGSILALVDLTVWIDQHLSAADVTAWALLLAIVGALAWPRLARFGERRVRAWLLALVYIGVVYATIPIFPQLWHGLRIHTGDSIRHTGSVIIGAIAIWSAWRLHKRVQGKQVGPYLLYAILLVAYIALLIRFGQFPAERLHLLEYGFMGVLLLRARTIDRSPRVQDFVICWGLTVLIGCGDETIQWVLPQRYFELKDVGLNAVSGALGLCLSRLVTGGQQQ
;
A
#
# COMPACT_ATOMS: atom_id res chain seq x y z
N ASN A 1 10.00 21.93 24.72
CA ASN A 1 10.69 21.16 25.79
C ASN A 1 11.32 19.92 25.20
N ASN A 2 12.60 19.96 24.84
CA ASN A 2 13.34 18.72 24.60
C ASN A 2 13.53 18.04 25.97
N PRO A 3 13.11 16.77 26.14
CA PRO A 3 13.41 16.05 27.37
C PRO A 3 14.94 15.95 27.53
N SER A 4 15.44 16.41 28.67
CA SER A 4 16.83 16.20 29.07
C SER A 4 16.96 14.75 29.55
N TYR A 5 17.64 13.91 28.79
CA TYR A 5 17.83 12.48 29.11
C TYR A 5 18.92 12.23 30.17
N GLY A 6 19.41 13.30 30.81
CA GLY A 6 20.56 13.22 31.71
C GLY A 6 21.81 12.75 30.95
N PRO A 7 22.69 11.93 31.57
CA PRO A 7 23.90 11.42 30.91
C PRO A 7 23.62 10.28 29.90
N PHE A 8 22.38 9.84 29.75
CA PHE A 8 22.00 8.72 28.91
C PHE A 8 21.26 9.17 27.65
N ASN A 9 21.24 8.34 26.61
CA ASN A 9 20.47 8.62 25.39
C ASN A 9 19.05 8.03 25.46
N ALA A 10 18.18 8.44 24.52
CA ALA A 10 16.80 7.95 24.45
C ALA A 10 16.71 6.42 24.31
N THR A 11 17.67 5.80 23.62
CA THR A 11 17.72 4.34 23.40
C THR A 11 17.93 3.58 24.70
N PHE A 12 18.79 4.08 25.58
CA PHE A 12 18.97 3.53 26.92
C PHE A 12 17.64 3.55 27.69
N TRP A 13 16.97 4.71 27.75
CA TRP A 13 15.69 4.83 28.44
C TRP A 13 14.60 3.94 27.85
N ASN A 14 14.57 3.75 26.53
CA ASN A 14 13.64 2.80 25.88
C ASN A 14 13.95 1.34 26.23
N SER A 15 15.22 0.98 26.41
CA SER A 15 15.60 -0.38 26.81
C SER A 15 15.18 -0.71 28.25
N VAL A 16 15.17 0.28 29.14
CA VAL A 16 14.77 0.13 30.54
C VAL A 16 13.30 -0.28 30.68
N VAL A 17 12.45 0.07 29.70
CA VAL A 17 11.03 -0.34 29.65
C VAL A 17 10.86 -1.86 29.58
N LEU A 18 11.83 -2.58 29.00
CA LEU A 18 11.82 -4.05 28.91
C LEU A 18 12.02 -4.73 30.27
N TYR A 19 12.49 -3.99 31.28
CA TYR A 19 12.87 -4.50 32.59
C TYR A 19 11.95 -4.00 33.70
N ASN A 20 10.67 -3.75 33.44
CA ASN A 20 9.71 -3.29 34.45
C ASN A 20 9.35 -4.39 35.47
N PRO A 21 9.47 -4.17 36.80
CA PRO A 21 10.04 -2.97 37.45
C PRO A 21 11.57 -2.97 37.42
N PHE A 22 12.16 -1.80 37.19
CA PHE A 22 13.62 -1.66 37.14
C PHE A 22 14.12 -0.94 38.39
N THR A 23 15.29 -1.36 38.89
CA THR A 23 15.90 -0.80 40.09
C THR A 23 17.20 -0.09 39.73
N VAL A 24 17.36 1.14 40.20
CA VAL A 24 18.58 1.94 40.00
C VAL A 24 19.25 2.18 41.34
N ARG A 25 20.58 2.12 41.34
CA ARG A 25 21.44 2.57 42.44
C ARG A 25 22.42 3.59 41.89
N VAL A 26 22.71 4.61 42.66
CA VAL A 26 23.66 5.66 42.30
C VAL A 26 24.82 5.66 43.28
N HIS A 27 26.02 5.94 42.79
CA HIS A 27 27.18 6.22 43.63
C HIS A 27 27.93 7.42 43.07
N PRO A 28 28.64 8.21 43.90
CA PRO A 28 29.50 9.28 43.42
C PRO A 28 30.62 8.73 42.53
N ASP A 29 31.06 9.55 41.58
CA ASP A 29 32.16 9.18 40.68
C ASP A 29 33.46 8.95 41.48
N GLY A 30 34.17 7.87 41.17
CA GLY A 30 35.36 7.43 41.90
C GLY A 30 35.14 6.84 43.31
N GLN A 31 33.90 6.74 43.81
CA GLN A 31 33.61 6.17 45.15
C GLN A 31 32.53 5.07 45.10
N PRO A 32 32.84 3.89 44.54
CA PRO A 32 31.87 2.80 44.35
C PRO A 32 31.36 2.17 45.65
N HIS A 33 32.04 2.45 46.78
CA HIS A 33 31.66 1.96 48.11
C HIS A 33 30.51 2.76 48.74
N LEU A 34 30.23 3.99 48.26
CA LEU A 34 29.10 4.81 48.71
C LEU A 34 27.91 4.64 47.76
N ILE A 35 27.42 3.41 47.69
CA ILE A 35 26.28 3.07 46.84
C ILE A 35 24.96 3.36 47.56
N SER A 36 24.02 4.01 46.87
CA SER A 36 22.70 4.33 47.44
C SER A 36 21.89 3.07 47.75
N ASP A 37 20.86 3.26 48.56
CA ASP A 37 19.78 2.28 48.66
C ASP A 37 19.11 2.07 47.28
N PRO A 38 18.62 0.86 47.01
CA PRO A 38 17.94 0.56 45.75
C PRO A 38 16.63 1.34 45.64
N ILE A 39 16.46 2.08 44.56
CA ILE A 39 15.21 2.76 44.21
C ILE A 39 14.57 1.98 43.06
N THR A 40 13.39 1.41 43.30
CA THR A 40 12.64 0.63 42.31
C THR A 40 11.57 1.48 41.67
N PHE A 41 11.60 1.56 40.34
CA PHE A 41 10.62 2.25 39.53
C PHE A 41 9.65 1.23 38.91
N TYR A 42 8.36 1.52 39.06
CA TYR A 42 7.30 0.79 38.40
C TYR A 42 6.79 1.65 37.24
N LEU A 43 6.98 1.17 36.01
CA LEU A 43 6.28 1.74 34.87
C LEU A 43 4.84 1.26 34.94
N ALA A 44 3.91 2.19 35.14
CA ALA A 44 2.49 1.89 35.04
C ALA A 44 2.19 1.40 33.61
N SER A 45 1.49 0.28 33.45
CA SER A 45 1.05 -0.15 32.13
C SER A 45 0.06 0.89 31.58
N SER A 46 0.20 1.23 30.30
CA SER A 46 -0.76 2.09 29.60
C SER A 46 -2.07 1.36 29.28
N GLU A 47 -2.24 0.11 29.72
CA GLU A 47 -3.36 -0.75 29.32
C GLU A 47 -4.61 -0.61 30.22
N GLY A 48 -4.55 0.18 31.30
CA GLY A 48 -5.63 0.25 32.30
C GLY A 48 -6.35 1.60 32.46
N GLY A 49 -6.00 2.64 31.72
CA GLY A 49 -6.58 3.98 31.90
C GLY A 49 -7.40 4.42 30.69
N SER A 50 -8.62 4.91 30.90
CA SER A 50 -9.27 5.73 29.87
C SER A 50 -8.30 6.83 29.45
N LEU A 51 -8.11 7.02 28.14
CA LEU A 51 -7.21 8.04 27.63
C LEU A 51 -7.61 9.38 28.25
N ALA A 52 -6.74 9.93 29.09
CA ALA A 52 -7.02 11.23 29.70
C ALA A 52 -7.26 12.25 28.57
N PRO A 53 -8.17 13.23 28.72
CA PRO A 53 -8.48 14.18 27.65
C PRO A 53 -7.23 14.87 27.05
N ALA A 54 -6.20 15.10 27.87
CA ALA A 54 -4.91 15.61 27.42
C ALA A 54 -4.14 14.64 26.51
N GLN A 55 -4.18 13.33 26.78
CA GLN A 55 -3.58 12.30 25.92
C GLN A 55 -4.34 12.18 24.59
N ILE A 56 -5.68 12.24 24.63
CA ILE A 56 -6.50 12.28 23.39
C ILE A 56 -6.12 13.49 22.55
N LEU A 57 -5.96 14.67 23.17
CA LEU A 57 -5.57 15.88 22.47
C LEU A 57 -4.15 15.78 21.87
N ILE A 58 -3.20 15.21 22.60
CA ILE A 58 -1.83 14.98 22.11
C ILE A 58 -1.84 14.02 20.91
N VAL A 59 -2.54 12.89 21.01
CA VAL A 59 -2.66 11.90 19.92
C VAL A 59 -3.35 12.52 18.71
N THR A 60 -4.47 13.23 18.92
CA THR A 60 -5.22 13.89 17.84
C THR A 60 -4.38 14.94 17.14
N LYS A 61 -3.64 15.76 17.91
CA LYS A 61 -2.73 16.77 17.35
C LYS A 61 -1.57 16.12 16.58
N SER A 62 -1.03 15.01 17.07
CA SER A 62 0.01 14.24 16.38
C SER A 62 -0.50 13.71 15.04
N ILE A 63 -1.67 13.06 15.03
CA ILE A 63 -2.31 12.56 13.81
C ILE A 63 -2.60 13.70 12.84
N ALA A 64 -3.17 14.82 13.31
CA ALA A 64 -3.46 15.97 12.46
C ALA A 64 -2.17 16.55 11.84
N THR A 65 -1.08 16.60 12.60
CA THR A 65 0.22 17.06 12.10
C THR A 65 0.79 16.11 11.07
N GLU A 66 0.71 14.79 11.29
CA GLU A 66 1.13 13.79 10.29
C GLU A 66 0.32 13.88 9.00
N ILE A 67 -1.01 14.02 9.10
CA ILE A 67 -1.88 14.19 7.93
C ILE A 67 -1.51 15.47 7.17
N ALA A 68 -1.26 16.58 7.88
CA ALA A 68 -0.87 17.84 7.25
C ALA A 68 0.49 17.73 6.55
N THR A 69 1.48 17.11 7.20
CA THR A 69 2.82 16.87 6.61
C THR A 69 2.73 15.95 5.39
N LEU A 70 1.91 14.90 5.45
CA LEU A 70 1.65 14.01 4.31
C LEU A 70 0.99 14.75 3.15
N ALA A 71 -0.04 15.55 3.43
CA ALA A 71 -0.76 16.30 2.40
C ALA A 71 0.15 17.35 1.74
N ALA A 72 0.83 18.18 2.53
CA ALA A 72 1.75 19.19 2.03
C ALA A 72 2.92 18.56 1.27
N GLY A 73 3.53 17.50 1.81
CA GLY A 73 4.64 16.83 1.15
C GLY A 73 4.24 16.10 -0.13
N SER A 74 3.01 15.57 -0.21
CA SER A 74 2.49 15.01 -1.46
C SER A 74 2.27 16.08 -2.53
N ILE A 75 1.81 17.27 -2.15
CA ILE A 75 1.66 18.41 -3.07
C ILE A 75 3.02 18.85 -3.60
N LEU A 76 4.02 18.99 -2.73
CA LEU A 76 5.38 19.36 -3.14
C LEU A 76 6.01 18.30 -4.04
N ALA A 77 5.82 17.02 -3.73
CA ALA A 77 6.29 15.93 -4.57
C ALA A 77 5.61 15.92 -5.96
N LEU A 78 4.34 16.31 -6.05
CA LEU A 78 3.65 16.49 -7.33
C LEU A 78 4.24 17.66 -8.12
N VAL A 79 4.58 18.78 -7.47
CA VAL A 79 5.26 19.90 -8.11
C VAL A 79 6.62 19.46 -8.66
N ASP A 80 7.43 18.79 -7.85
CA ASP A 80 8.73 18.25 -8.29
C ASP A 80 8.58 17.30 -9.47
N LEU A 81 7.56 16.43 -9.45
CA LEU A 81 7.26 15.55 -10.57
C LEU A 81 6.91 16.34 -11.83
N THR A 82 6.10 17.41 -11.72
CA THR A 82 5.76 18.24 -12.87
C THR A 82 6.98 18.93 -13.47
N VAL A 83 7.89 19.43 -12.63
CA VAL A 83 9.16 20.05 -13.05
C VAL A 83 10.06 19.01 -13.71
N TRP A 84 10.16 17.81 -13.13
CA TRP A 84 10.95 16.72 -13.70
C TRP A 84 10.42 16.30 -15.08
N ILE A 85 9.09 16.17 -15.24
CA ILE A 85 8.47 15.86 -16.53
C ILE A 85 8.80 16.95 -17.56
N ASP A 86 8.65 18.23 -17.21
CA ASP A 86 8.93 19.34 -18.12
C ASP A 86 10.40 19.36 -18.59
N GLN A 87 11.33 18.95 -17.73
CA GLN A 87 12.75 18.85 -18.06
C GLN A 87 13.12 17.67 -18.96
N HIS A 88 12.35 16.58 -18.92
CA HIS A 88 12.70 15.32 -19.60
C HIS A 88 11.80 14.97 -20.79
N LEU A 89 10.61 15.58 -20.88
CA LEU A 89 9.61 15.34 -21.91
C LEU A 89 9.17 16.68 -22.49
N SER A 90 9.54 16.93 -23.74
CA SER A 90 9.04 18.13 -24.42
C SER A 90 7.54 18.02 -24.66
N ALA A 91 6.82 19.15 -24.56
CA ALA A 91 5.40 19.20 -24.89
C ALA A 91 5.12 18.72 -26.33
N ALA A 92 6.09 18.92 -27.24
CA ALA A 92 6.03 18.43 -28.61
C ALA A 92 6.07 16.89 -28.66
N ASP A 93 6.92 16.23 -27.88
CA ASP A 93 6.98 14.78 -27.82
C ASP A 93 5.71 14.19 -27.21
N VAL A 94 5.21 14.78 -26.12
CA VAL A 94 3.97 14.33 -25.47
C VAL A 94 2.79 14.43 -26.45
N THR A 95 2.67 15.55 -27.16
CA THR A 95 1.61 15.73 -28.16
C THR A 95 1.78 14.80 -29.36
N ALA A 96 3.01 14.54 -29.81
CA ALA A 96 3.30 13.58 -30.87
C ALA A 96 2.90 12.15 -30.46
N TRP A 97 3.28 11.69 -29.27
CA TRP A 97 2.88 10.38 -28.76
C TRP A 97 1.36 10.27 -28.57
N ALA A 98 0.70 11.33 -28.06
CA ALA A 98 -0.75 11.37 -27.94
C ALA A 98 -1.43 11.28 -29.30
N LEU A 99 -0.91 11.98 -30.32
CA LEU A 99 -1.43 11.92 -31.69
C LEU A 99 -1.23 10.53 -32.29
N LEU A 100 -0.05 9.93 -32.13
CA LEU A 100 0.23 8.57 -32.60
C LEU A 100 -0.72 7.56 -31.96
N LEU A 101 -0.95 7.64 -30.65
CA LEU A 101 -1.92 6.79 -29.95
C LEU A 101 -3.35 7.02 -30.48
N ALA A 102 -3.73 8.25 -30.75
CA ALA A 102 -5.04 8.57 -31.34
C ALA A 102 -5.20 7.99 -32.75
N ILE A 103 -4.16 8.08 -33.59
CA ILE A 103 -4.14 7.52 -34.96
C ILE A 103 -4.22 5.99 -34.90
N VAL A 104 -3.37 5.35 -34.09
CA VAL A 104 -3.39 3.89 -33.92
C VAL A 104 -4.76 3.43 -33.38
N GLY A 105 -5.31 4.16 -32.40
CA GLY A 105 -6.65 3.92 -31.86
C GLY A 105 -7.74 4.02 -32.93
N ALA A 106 -7.71 5.07 -33.76
CA ALA A 106 -8.65 5.28 -34.86
C ALA A 106 -8.54 4.18 -35.93
N LEU A 107 -7.33 3.73 -36.27
CA LEU A 107 -7.09 2.63 -37.21
C LEU A 107 -7.54 1.27 -36.65
N ALA A 108 -7.39 1.06 -35.34
CA ALA A 108 -7.82 -0.16 -34.67
C ALA A 108 -9.33 -0.20 -34.41
N TRP A 109 -9.98 0.97 -34.26
CA TRP A 109 -11.39 1.08 -33.84
C TRP A 109 -12.38 0.26 -34.69
N PRO A 110 -12.33 0.24 -36.04
CA PRO A 110 -13.27 -0.56 -36.84
C PRO A 110 -13.20 -2.07 -36.55
N ARG A 111 -12.04 -2.56 -36.12
CA ARG A 111 -11.86 -3.96 -35.72
C ARG A 111 -12.32 -4.18 -34.28
N LEU A 112 -12.00 -3.25 -33.39
CA LEU A 112 -12.34 -3.33 -31.96
C LEU A 112 -13.85 -3.15 -31.72
N ALA A 113 -14.50 -2.25 -32.42
CA ALA A 113 -15.93 -1.94 -32.28
C ALA A 113 -16.82 -3.19 -32.48
N ARG A 114 -16.36 -4.18 -33.24
CA ARG A 114 -17.03 -5.48 -33.44
C ARG A 114 -17.24 -6.26 -32.14
N PHE A 115 -16.41 -6.03 -31.13
CA PHE A 115 -16.49 -6.70 -29.83
C PHE A 115 -17.38 -5.96 -28.81
N GLY A 116 -17.97 -4.82 -29.20
CA GLY A 116 -18.83 -4.00 -28.35
C GLY A 116 -18.05 -2.95 -27.56
N GLU A 117 -18.56 -1.71 -27.58
CA GLU A 117 -17.91 -0.54 -26.98
C GLU A 117 -17.60 -0.71 -25.48
N ARG A 118 -18.53 -1.28 -24.71
CA ARG A 118 -18.33 -1.53 -23.27
C ARG A 118 -17.15 -2.45 -23.00
N ARG A 119 -17.06 -3.54 -23.76
CA ARG A 119 -15.99 -4.53 -23.64
C ARG A 119 -14.65 -3.95 -24.05
N VAL A 120 -14.61 -3.21 -25.17
CA VAL A 120 -13.39 -2.52 -25.61
C VAL A 120 -12.91 -1.54 -24.54
N ARG A 121 -13.80 -0.72 -23.97
CA ARG A 121 -13.43 0.23 -22.90
C ARG A 121 -12.91 -0.47 -21.66
N ALA A 122 -13.49 -1.60 -21.27
CA ALA A 122 -13.04 -2.33 -20.09
C ALA A 122 -11.64 -2.95 -20.28
N TRP A 123 -11.37 -3.52 -21.46
CA TRP A 123 -10.03 -4.01 -21.80
C TRP A 123 -9.02 -2.88 -21.98
N LEU A 124 -9.43 -1.77 -22.60
CA LEU A 124 -8.58 -0.59 -22.73
C LEU A 124 -8.17 -0.05 -21.35
N LEU A 125 -9.12 0.02 -20.39
CA LEU A 125 -8.81 0.42 -19.02
C LEU A 125 -7.80 -0.52 -18.36
N ALA A 126 -7.95 -1.84 -18.54
CA ALA A 126 -6.99 -2.82 -18.01
C ALA A 126 -5.61 -2.66 -18.66
N LEU A 127 -5.54 -2.44 -19.98
CA LEU A 127 -4.28 -2.23 -20.70
C LEU A 127 -3.59 -0.91 -20.33
N VAL A 128 -4.35 0.17 -20.19
CA VAL A 128 -3.83 1.46 -19.69
C VAL A 128 -3.27 1.30 -18.30
N TYR A 129 -3.99 0.58 -17.41
CA TYR A 129 -3.50 0.31 -16.06
C TYR A 129 -2.18 -0.50 -16.07
N ILE A 130 -2.09 -1.58 -16.87
CA ILE A 130 -0.85 -2.34 -17.05
C ILE A 130 0.28 -1.45 -17.57
N GLY A 131 0.00 -0.62 -18.57
CA GLY A 131 0.96 0.32 -19.14
C GLY A 131 1.47 1.32 -18.12
N VAL A 132 0.61 1.83 -17.23
CA VAL A 132 0.99 2.70 -16.13
C VAL A 132 1.91 1.97 -15.15
N VAL A 133 1.55 0.76 -14.72
CA VAL A 133 2.40 -0.05 -13.81
C VAL A 133 3.78 -0.28 -14.42
N TYR A 134 3.86 -0.64 -15.71
CA TYR A 134 5.15 -0.85 -16.36
C TYR A 134 5.96 0.43 -16.55
N ALA A 135 5.30 1.55 -16.88
CA ALA A 135 5.95 2.84 -17.04
C ALA A 135 6.48 3.39 -15.72
N THR A 136 5.87 3.05 -14.58
CA THR A 136 6.33 3.50 -13.26
C THR A 136 7.55 2.73 -12.76
N ILE A 137 7.81 1.49 -13.21
CA ILE A 137 8.96 0.67 -12.75
C ILE A 137 10.29 1.45 -12.75
N PRO A 138 10.76 2.05 -13.86
CA PRO A 138 12.06 2.73 -13.88
C PRO A 138 12.09 4.01 -13.05
N ILE A 139 10.95 4.69 -12.90
CA ILE A 139 10.84 6.01 -12.27
C ILE A 139 10.52 5.88 -10.76
N PHE A 140 9.98 4.74 -10.32
CA PHE A 140 9.50 4.53 -8.96
C PHE A 140 10.53 4.87 -7.86
N PRO A 141 11.83 4.50 -7.96
CA PRO A 141 12.82 4.90 -6.96
C PRO A 141 12.95 6.42 -6.80
N GLN A 142 12.88 7.16 -7.91
CA GLN A 142 13.00 8.62 -7.93
C GLN A 142 11.74 9.27 -7.36
N LEU A 143 10.55 8.78 -7.77
CA LEU A 143 9.26 9.20 -7.21
C LEU A 143 9.21 9.00 -5.70
N TRP A 144 9.63 7.81 -5.24
CA TRP A 144 9.64 7.49 -3.83
C TRP A 144 10.63 8.35 -3.05
N HIS A 145 11.82 8.60 -3.61
CA HIS A 145 12.82 9.46 -2.99
C HIS A 145 12.32 10.90 -2.87
N GLY A 146 11.79 11.49 -3.94
CA GLY A 146 11.24 12.85 -3.94
C GLY A 146 10.10 13.01 -2.94
N LEU A 147 9.19 12.03 -2.90
CA LEU A 147 8.11 12.02 -1.92
C LEU A 147 8.64 11.98 -0.48
N ARG A 148 9.63 11.12 -0.21
CA ARG A 148 10.26 11.00 1.11
C ARG A 148 10.95 12.27 1.59
N ILE A 149 11.56 13.05 0.70
CA ILE A 149 12.20 14.32 1.04
C ILE A 149 11.19 15.26 1.73
N HIS A 150 9.96 15.32 1.22
CA HIS A 150 8.96 16.26 1.72
C HIS A 150 8.10 15.70 2.85
N THR A 151 7.86 14.39 2.87
CA THR A 151 6.97 13.75 3.86
C THR A 151 7.70 13.07 5.02
N GLY A 152 9.04 12.96 4.97
CA GLY A 152 9.82 12.24 5.96
C GLY A 152 9.39 10.78 6.12
N ASP A 153 9.39 10.27 7.35
CA ASP A 153 8.96 8.89 7.63
C ASP A 153 7.44 8.70 7.62
N SER A 154 6.65 9.78 7.65
CA SER A 154 5.18 9.70 7.64
C SER A 154 4.65 8.99 6.40
N ILE A 155 5.38 9.00 5.28
CA ILE A 155 4.99 8.33 4.03
C ILE A 155 4.74 6.83 4.18
N ARG A 156 5.40 6.21 5.18
CA ARG A 156 5.21 4.79 5.49
C ARG A 156 3.76 4.49 5.91
N HIS A 157 3.04 5.47 6.44
CA HIS A 157 1.65 5.33 6.87
C HIS A 157 0.65 5.57 5.74
N THR A 158 1.00 6.31 4.68
CA THR A 158 0.10 6.58 3.55
C THR A 158 -0.44 5.31 2.91
N GLY A 159 0.45 4.33 2.66
CA GLY A 159 0.03 3.03 2.12
C GLY A 159 -0.94 2.29 3.06
N SER A 160 -0.69 2.34 4.37
CA SER A 160 -1.58 1.74 5.38
C SER A 160 -2.95 2.44 5.44
N VAL A 161 -3.00 3.76 5.32
CA VAL A 161 -4.24 4.54 5.27
C VAL A 161 -5.06 4.16 4.05
N ILE A 162 -4.44 4.09 2.86
CA ILE A 162 -5.12 3.70 1.61
C ILE A 162 -5.68 2.28 1.73
N ILE A 163 -4.88 1.32 2.21
CA ILE A 163 -5.30 -0.07 2.40
C ILE A 163 -6.43 -0.16 3.44
N GLY A 164 -6.34 0.59 4.54
CA GLY A 164 -7.38 0.67 5.55
C GLY A 164 -8.69 1.22 4.99
N ALA A 165 -8.64 2.29 4.20
CA ALA A 165 -9.81 2.86 3.54
C ALA A 165 -10.47 1.88 2.57
N ILE A 166 -9.67 1.16 1.76
CA ILE A 166 -10.15 0.11 0.87
C ILE A 166 -10.81 -1.02 1.66
N ALA A 167 -10.19 -1.48 2.75
CA ALA A 167 -10.72 -2.53 3.61
C ALA A 167 -12.06 -2.15 4.27
N ILE A 168 -12.19 -0.91 4.75
CA ILE A 168 -13.46 -0.38 5.30
C ILE A 168 -14.53 -0.34 4.20
N TRP A 169 -14.19 0.18 3.02
CA TRP A 169 -15.10 0.25 1.88
C TRP A 169 -15.57 -1.14 1.43
N SER A 170 -14.68 -2.13 1.33
CA SER A 170 -15.04 -3.50 0.93
C SER A 170 -15.87 -4.20 2.00
N ALA A 171 -15.58 -3.99 3.29
CA ALA A 171 -16.38 -4.50 4.40
C ALA A 171 -17.80 -3.91 4.38
N TRP A 172 -17.92 -2.60 4.16
CA TRP A 172 -19.22 -1.93 4.03
C TRP A 172 -20.02 -2.44 2.84
N ARG A 173 -19.39 -2.63 1.67
CA ARG A 173 -20.04 -3.21 0.49
C ARG A 173 -20.51 -4.64 0.73
N LEU A 174 -19.67 -5.46 1.38
CA LEU A 174 -20.03 -6.83 1.77
C LEU A 174 -21.22 -6.82 2.72
N HIS A 175 -21.20 -5.95 3.74
CA HIS A 175 -22.29 -5.83 4.70
C HIS A 175 -23.60 -5.40 4.02
N LYS A 176 -23.56 -4.40 3.13
CA LYS A 176 -24.75 -4.00 2.36
C LYS A 176 -25.33 -5.13 1.50
N ARG A 177 -24.47 -6.01 0.98
CA ARG A 177 -24.89 -7.16 0.17
C ARG A 177 -25.51 -8.27 1.02
N VAL A 178 -24.86 -8.65 2.12
CA VAL A 178 -25.24 -9.83 2.92
C VAL A 178 -26.27 -9.46 4.00
N GLN A 179 -26.29 -8.20 4.44
CA GLN A 179 -27.18 -7.65 5.48
C GLN A 179 -27.16 -8.46 6.79
N GLY A 180 -26.03 -9.12 7.09
CA GLY A 180 -25.91 -9.98 8.27
C GLY A 180 -26.65 -11.33 8.18
N LYS A 181 -27.30 -11.63 7.05
CA LYS A 181 -28.13 -12.85 6.90
C LYS A 181 -27.30 -14.14 6.79
N GLN A 182 -26.03 -14.05 6.41
CA GLN A 182 -25.14 -15.20 6.26
C GLN A 182 -23.79 -14.91 6.90
N VAL A 183 -23.31 -15.84 7.73
CA VAL A 183 -22.02 -15.70 8.44
C VAL A 183 -20.82 -16.07 7.55
N GLY A 184 -21.00 -17.03 6.63
CA GLY A 184 -19.94 -17.56 5.78
C GLY A 184 -19.13 -16.49 5.00
N PRO A 185 -19.76 -15.54 4.29
CA PRO A 185 -19.04 -14.50 3.57
C PRO A 185 -18.19 -13.59 4.48
N TYR A 186 -18.64 -13.33 5.71
CA TYR A 186 -17.86 -12.55 6.68
C TYR A 186 -16.66 -13.32 7.20
N LEU A 187 -16.82 -14.62 7.49
CA LEU A 187 -15.70 -15.48 7.89
C LEU A 187 -14.63 -15.55 6.80
N LEU A 188 -15.05 -15.79 5.55
CA LEU A 188 -14.11 -15.81 4.42
C LEU A 188 -13.44 -14.45 4.23
N TYR A 189 -14.18 -13.34 4.34
CA TYR A 189 -13.61 -12.00 4.29
C TYR A 189 -12.58 -11.76 5.39
N ALA A 190 -12.87 -12.16 6.63
CA ALA A 190 -11.95 -12.06 7.75
C ALA A 190 -10.68 -12.89 7.51
N ILE A 191 -10.81 -14.12 7.00
CA ILE A 191 -9.66 -14.97 6.65
C ILE A 191 -8.79 -14.29 5.57
N LEU A 192 -9.41 -13.76 4.51
CA LEU A 192 -8.68 -13.07 3.45
C LEU A 192 -8.00 -11.78 3.95
N LEU A 193 -8.66 -11.03 4.84
CA LEU A 193 -8.10 -9.83 5.43
C LEU A 193 -6.91 -10.15 6.34
N VAL A 194 -7.01 -11.19 7.17
CA VAL A 194 -5.90 -11.68 8.00
C VAL A 194 -4.74 -12.15 7.14
N ALA A 195 -5.01 -12.90 6.06
CA ALA A 195 -3.98 -13.32 5.11
C ALA A 195 -3.28 -12.12 4.47
N TYR A 196 -4.04 -11.10 4.04
CA TYR A 196 -3.51 -9.87 3.47
C TYR A 196 -2.62 -9.11 4.47
N ILE A 197 -3.09 -8.96 5.72
CA ILE A 197 -2.32 -8.32 6.80
C ILE A 197 -1.03 -9.11 7.10
N ALA A 198 -1.11 -10.44 7.16
CA ALA A 198 0.06 -11.29 7.38
C ALA A 198 1.12 -11.11 6.27
N LEU A 199 0.69 -11.01 5.02
CA LEU A 199 1.59 -10.73 3.90
C LEU A 199 2.19 -9.32 3.99
N LEU A 200 1.40 -8.31 4.38
CA LEU A 200 1.93 -6.97 4.63
C LEU A 200 2.94 -6.93 5.77
N ILE A 201 2.77 -7.73 6.82
CA ILE A 201 3.74 -7.79 7.92
C ILE A 201 5.01 -8.51 7.44
N ARG A 202 4.87 -9.59 6.68
CA ARG A 202 5.98 -10.41 6.20
C ARG A 202 6.81 -9.74 5.11
N PHE A 203 6.14 -9.10 4.16
CA PHE A 203 6.71 -8.52 2.94
C PHE A 203 6.51 -7.00 2.88
N GLY A 204 6.02 -6.33 3.91
CA GLY A 204 5.86 -4.86 3.87
C GLY A 204 7.10 -4.12 4.37
N GLN A 205 8.28 -4.73 4.29
CA GLN A 205 9.52 -4.09 4.73
C GLN A 205 9.94 -3.01 3.72
N PHE A 206 9.75 -3.28 2.43
CA PHE A 206 9.99 -2.30 1.37
C PHE A 206 8.67 -1.69 0.85
N PRO A 207 8.67 -0.38 0.53
CA PRO A 207 7.50 0.29 -0.06
C PRO A 207 7.01 -0.35 -1.37
N ALA A 208 7.94 -0.83 -2.19
CA ALA A 208 7.64 -1.51 -3.45
C ALA A 208 6.78 -2.76 -3.21
N GLU A 209 7.18 -3.63 -2.28
CA GLU A 209 6.46 -4.87 -1.99
C GLU A 209 5.00 -4.62 -1.54
N ARG A 210 4.75 -3.55 -0.75
CA ARG A 210 3.39 -3.14 -0.38
C ARG A 210 2.56 -2.69 -1.59
N LEU A 211 3.22 -2.01 -2.53
CA LEU A 211 2.59 -1.52 -3.75
C LEU A 211 2.24 -2.68 -4.68
N HIS A 212 3.13 -3.65 -4.86
CA HIS A 212 2.86 -4.87 -5.63
C HIS A 212 1.61 -5.59 -5.11
N LEU A 213 1.47 -5.69 -3.78
CA LEU A 213 0.32 -6.32 -3.13
C LEU A 213 -1.02 -5.63 -3.50
N LEU A 214 -1.01 -4.32 -3.68
CA LEU A 214 -2.19 -3.56 -4.08
C LEU A 214 -2.38 -3.58 -5.61
N GLU A 215 -1.31 -3.37 -6.38
CA GLU A 215 -1.34 -3.22 -7.83
C GLU A 215 -1.80 -4.48 -8.54
N TYR A 216 -1.19 -5.62 -8.22
CA TYR A 216 -1.50 -6.89 -8.86
C TYR A 216 -2.86 -7.44 -8.45
N GLY A 217 -3.30 -7.14 -7.22
CA GLY A 217 -4.62 -7.46 -6.71
C GLY A 217 -5.69 -6.68 -7.47
N PHE A 218 -5.49 -5.38 -7.63
CA PHE A 218 -6.39 -4.54 -8.43
C PHE A 218 -6.37 -4.90 -9.91
N MET A 219 -5.20 -5.22 -10.48
CA MET A 219 -5.05 -5.70 -11.85
C MET A 219 -5.91 -6.94 -12.12
N GLY A 220 -5.86 -7.93 -11.22
CA GLY A 220 -6.70 -9.12 -11.32
C GLY A 220 -8.19 -8.77 -11.40
N VAL A 221 -8.65 -7.80 -10.59
CA VAL A 221 -10.04 -7.31 -10.60
C VAL A 221 -10.40 -6.63 -11.92
N LEU A 222 -9.52 -5.79 -12.48
CA LEU A 222 -9.75 -5.14 -13.78
C LEU A 222 -9.84 -6.16 -14.91
N LEU A 223 -8.94 -7.14 -14.94
CA LEU A 223 -8.94 -8.22 -15.93
C LEU A 223 -10.23 -9.06 -15.83
N LEU A 224 -10.65 -9.42 -14.62
CA LEU A 224 -11.90 -10.14 -14.39
C LEU A 224 -13.09 -9.32 -14.88
N ARG A 225 -13.16 -8.04 -14.51
CA ARG A 225 -14.23 -7.13 -14.93
C ARG A 225 -14.31 -7.00 -16.45
N ALA A 226 -13.17 -6.86 -17.13
CA ALA A 226 -13.11 -6.77 -18.58
C ALA A 226 -13.56 -8.07 -19.27
N ARG A 227 -13.18 -9.22 -18.71
CA ARG A 227 -13.54 -10.55 -19.24
C ARG A 227 -15.03 -10.87 -19.04
N THR A 228 -15.61 -10.46 -17.92
CA THR A 228 -16.97 -10.84 -17.51
C THR A 228 -17.93 -9.67 -17.56
N ILE A 229 -17.69 -8.68 -18.42
CA ILE A 229 -18.54 -7.47 -18.48
C ILE A 229 -19.98 -7.77 -18.93
N ASP A 230 -20.16 -8.77 -19.79
CA ASP A 230 -21.47 -9.11 -20.38
C ASP A 230 -22.12 -10.35 -19.73
N ARG A 231 -21.51 -10.94 -18.69
CA ARG A 231 -22.02 -12.15 -18.04
C ARG A 231 -21.48 -12.35 -16.64
N SER A 232 -22.13 -13.20 -15.86
CA SER A 232 -21.62 -13.60 -14.55
C SER A 232 -20.27 -14.33 -14.65
N PRO A 233 -19.34 -14.06 -13.72
CA PRO A 233 -18.02 -14.68 -13.69
C PRO A 233 -18.13 -16.16 -13.29
N ARG A 234 -17.41 -17.02 -14.01
CA ARG A 234 -17.27 -18.47 -13.73
C ARG A 234 -15.89 -18.73 -13.11
N VAL A 235 -15.73 -19.87 -12.44
CA VAL A 235 -14.45 -20.27 -11.83
C VAL A 235 -13.29 -20.22 -12.83
N GLN A 236 -13.52 -20.65 -14.08
CA GLN A 236 -12.52 -20.57 -15.15
C GLN A 236 -12.04 -19.15 -15.43
N ASP A 237 -12.90 -18.14 -15.28
CA ASP A 237 -12.50 -16.74 -15.49
C ASP A 237 -11.54 -16.26 -14.40
N PHE A 238 -11.75 -16.69 -13.16
CA PHE A 238 -10.83 -16.42 -12.06
C PHE A 238 -9.46 -17.04 -12.32
N VAL A 239 -9.41 -18.30 -12.75
CA VAL A 239 -8.14 -19.00 -13.06
C VAL A 239 -7.41 -18.31 -14.21
N ILE A 240 -8.12 -17.92 -15.27
CA ILE A 240 -7.49 -17.27 -16.42
C ILE A 240 -7.02 -15.86 -16.06
N CYS A 241 -7.84 -15.07 -15.37
CA CYS A 241 -7.43 -13.73 -14.94
C CYS A 241 -6.27 -13.79 -13.94
N TRP A 242 -6.24 -14.77 -13.05
CA TRP A 242 -5.10 -15.02 -12.18
C TRP A 242 -3.84 -15.35 -12.97
N GLY A 243 -3.92 -16.29 -13.93
CA GLY A 243 -2.81 -16.63 -14.81
C GLY A 243 -2.30 -15.44 -15.63
N LEU A 244 -3.20 -14.57 -16.11
CA LEU A 244 -2.83 -13.32 -16.77
C LEU A 244 -2.12 -12.36 -15.81
N THR A 245 -2.61 -12.18 -14.59
CA THR A 245 -1.93 -11.36 -13.57
C THR A 245 -0.51 -11.87 -13.29
N VAL A 246 -0.33 -13.20 -13.17
CA VAL A 246 0.99 -13.82 -12.99
C VAL A 246 1.89 -13.57 -14.19
N LEU A 247 1.38 -13.77 -15.41
CA LEU A 247 2.16 -13.54 -16.64
C LEU A 247 2.61 -12.08 -16.76
N ILE A 248 1.74 -11.14 -16.44
CA ILE A 248 2.07 -9.71 -16.41
C ILE A 248 3.08 -9.41 -15.30
N GLY A 249 2.96 -10.05 -14.13
CA GLY A 249 3.94 -9.94 -13.05
C GLY A 249 5.33 -10.48 -13.43
N CYS A 250 5.40 -11.57 -14.18
CA CYS A 250 6.67 -12.04 -14.75
C CYS A 250 7.26 -11.01 -15.74
N GLY A 251 6.40 -10.31 -16.49
CA GLY A 251 6.83 -9.24 -17.38
C GLY A 251 7.45 -8.06 -16.65
N ASP A 252 6.88 -7.64 -15.51
CA ASP A 252 7.45 -6.61 -14.63
C ASP A 252 8.84 -7.00 -14.13
N GLU A 253 8.97 -8.21 -13.58
CA GLU A 253 10.27 -8.71 -13.12
C GLU A 253 11.29 -8.81 -14.28
N THR A 254 10.84 -9.15 -15.49
CA THR A 254 11.71 -9.15 -16.68
C THR A 254 12.18 -7.73 -17.04
N ILE A 255 11.31 -6.72 -16.91
CA ILE A 255 11.70 -5.32 -17.10
C ILE A 255 12.71 -4.91 -16.02
N GLN A 256 12.46 -5.28 -14.76
CA GLN A 256 13.37 -5.01 -13.66
C GLN A 256 14.74 -5.65 -13.86
N TRP A 257 14.80 -6.85 -14.44
CA TRP A 257 16.07 -7.52 -14.75
C TRP A 257 16.96 -6.72 -15.71
N VAL A 258 16.36 -5.94 -16.62
CA VAL A 258 17.10 -5.10 -17.58
C VAL A 258 17.56 -3.78 -16.93
N LEU A 259 16.96 -3.37 -15.81
CA LEU A 259 17.29 -2.11 -15.15
C LEU A 259 18.53 -2.27 -14.25
N PRO A 260 19.58 -1.45 -14.41
CA PRO A 260 20.83 -1.60 -13.66
C PRO A 260 20.68 -1.41 -12.14
N GLN A 261 19.62 -0.74 -11.70
CA GLN A 261 19.30 -0.47 -10.30
C GLN A 261 18.35 -1.49 -9.65
N ARG A 262 17.94 -2.55 -10.37
CA ARG A 262 16.99 -3.56 -9.89
C ARG A 262 17.49 -4.97 -10.17
N TYR A 263 16.94 -5.93 -9.43
CA TYR A 263 17.25 -7.35 -9.56
C TYR A 263 15.95 -8.11 -9.72
N PHE A 264 15.98 -9.15 -10.55
CA PHE A 264 14.88 -10.10 -10.69
C PHE A 264 14.72 -10.90 -9.40
N GLU A 265 13.55 -10.87 -8.77
CA GLU A 265 13.28 -11.65 -7.56
C GLU A 265 12.08 -12.59 -7.77
N LEU A 266 12.32 -13.91 -7.72
CA LEU A 266 11.23 -14.91 -7.78
C LEU A 266 10.19 -14.73 -6.66
N LYS A 267 10.62 -14.16 -5.53
CA LYS A 267 9.77 -13.77 -4.41
C LYS A 267 8.68 -12.79 -4.87
N ASP A 268 9.03 -11.83 -5.73
CA ASP A 268 8.11 -10.78 -6.20
C ASP A 268 7.12 -11.33 -7.23
N VAL A 269 7.53 -12.27 -8.08
CA VAL A 269 6.58 -13.06 -8.91
C VAL A 269 5.56 -13.78 -8.03
N GLY A 270 6.02 -14.42 -6.95
CA GLY A 270 5.16 -15.10 -5.99
C GLY A 270 4.19 -14.13 -5.29
N LEU A 271 4.68 -12.95 -4.91
CA LEU A 271 3.87 -11.89 -4.30
C LEU A 271 2.79 -11.39 -5.26
N ASN A 272 3.13 -11.15 -6.52
CA ASN A 272 2.21 -10.74 -7.58
C ASN A 272 1.12 -11.80 -7.80
N ALA A 273 1.50 -13.08 -7.79
CA ALA A 273 0.56 -14.20 -7.91
C ALA A 273 -0.44 -14.26 -6.74
N VAL A 274 0.05 -14.17 -5.50
CA VAL A 274 -0.80 -14.20 -4.30
C VAL A 274 -1.69 -12.95 -4.23
N SER A 275 -1.14 -11.78 -4.55
CA SER A 275 -1.87 -10.52 -4.65
C SER A 275 -3.05 -10.61 -5.62
N GLY A 276 -2.81 -11.11 -6.84
CA GLY A 276 -3.84 -11.34 -7.84
C GLY A 276 -4.95 -12.27 -7.34
N ALA A 277 -4.59 -13.37 -6.69
CA ALA A 277 -5.56 -14.32 -6.11
C ALA A 277 -6.41 -13.67 -5.01
N LEU A 278 -5.78 -12.92 -4.10
CA LEU A 278 -6.50 -12.21 -3.02
C LEU A 278 -7.46 -11.17 -3.57
N GLY A 279 -7.02 -10.33 -4.52
CA GLY A 279 -7.86 -9.31 -5.15
C GLY A 279 -9.09 -9.91 -5.85
N LEU A 280 -8.89 -10.99 -6.58
CA LEU A 280 -9.95 -11.75 -7.25
C LEU A 280 -10.96 -12.33 -6.26
N CYS A 281 -10.50 -13.01 -5.20
CA CYS A 281 -11.34 -13.57 -4.15
C CYS A 281 -12.14 -12.48 -3.41
N LEU A 282 -11.49 -11.38 -3.03
CA LEU A 282 -12.14 -10.23 -2.40
C LEU A 282 -13.20 -9.61 -3.33
N SER A 283 -12.91 -9.47 -4.62
CA SER A 283 -13.89 -8.92 -5.57
C SER A 283 -15.15 -9.79 -5.65
N ARG A 284 -15.03 -11.11 -5.60
CA ARG A 284 -16.18 -12.04 -5.66
C ARG A 284 -17.10 -11.88 -4.45
N LEU A 285 -16.51 -11.60 -3.28
CA LEU A 285 -17.26 -11.32 -2.06
C LEU A 285 -17.96 -9.98 -2.11
N VAL A 286 -17.30 -8.96 -2.67
CA VAL A 286 -17.83 -7.59 -2.73
C VAL A 286 -18.88 -7.41 -3.83
N THR A 287 -18.68 -7.99 -5.03
CA THR A 287 -19.53 -7.71 -6.21
C THR A 287 -20.59 -8.77 -6.46
N GLY A 288 -20.46 -9.95 -5.86
CA GLY A 288 -21.18 -11.16 -6.24
C GLY A 288 -22.71 -11.21 -6.08
N GLY A 289 -23.38 -10.09 -5.87
CA GLY A 289 -24.83 -9.98 -5.69
C GLY A 289 -25.48 -8.76 -6.33
N GLN A 290 -24.78 -7.97 -7.15
CA GLN A 290 -25.35 -6.81 -7.84
C GLN A 290 -25.88 -7.10 -9.26
N GLN A 291 -26.51 -8.26 -9.46
CA GLN A 291 -27.28 -8.52 -10.68
C GLN A 291 -28.66 -9.03 -10.28
N GLN A 292 -29.51 -8.10 -9.87
CA GLN A 292 -30.95 -8.16 -10.02
C GLN A 292 -31.37 -6.90 -10.76
#